data_AF-A0A816Z8P9-F1
#
_entry.id   AF-A0A816Z8P9-F1
#
_cell.length_a   1.000
_cell.length_b   1.000
_cell.length_c   1.000
_cell.angle_alpha   90.00
_cell.angle_beta   90.00
_cell.angle_gamma   90.00
#
_symmetry.space_group_name_H-M   'P 1'
#
loop_
_entity.id
_entity.type
_entity.pdbx_description
1 polymer ?
#
loop_
_entity_poly.entity_id
_entity_poly.type
_entity_poly.pdbx_seq_one_letter_code
_entity_poly.pdbx_strand_id
1 'polypeptide(L)'
;TDPKYLRAMRLMSDFLGAHPHFQVHQHPQTFQIKIRSHWSWFYLCEQQLLLFFQDSTHLVTKWRNRLLSTTAELCLGNQSISINHLHDIIENDTYSKLDDGLTKSDINPKDRQNFSSCLKLTSNDLMIYSTF
;
A
#
# COMPACT_ATOMS: atom_id res chain seq x y z
N THR A 1 -19.85 1.75 -3.90
CA THR A 1 -19.60 0.62 -4.82
C THR A 1 -20.94 0.04 -5.23
N ASP A 2 -21.21 -0.12 -6.52
CA ASP A 2 -22.51 -0.68 -6.97
C ASP A 2 -22.68 -2.13 -6.48
N PRO A 3 -23.82 -2.47 -5.82
CA PRO A 3 -24.10 -3.81 -5.30
C PRO A 3 -23.94 -4.94 -6.31
N LYS A 4 -24.15 -4.68 -7.61
CA LYS A 4 -24.03 -5.68 -8.68
C LYS A 4 -22.59 -6.19 -8.81
N TYR A 5 -21.61 -5.29 -8.77
CA TYR A 5 -20.19 -5.68 -8.85
C TYR A 5 -19.77 -6.48 -7.61
N LEU A 6 -20.23 -6.09 -6.42
CA LEU A 6 -19.96 -6.84 -5.19
C LEU A 6 -20.54 -8.26 -5.25
N ARG A 7 -21.74 -8.42 -5.80
CA ARG A 7 -22.34 -9.75 -6.02
C ARG A 7 -21.54 -10.58 -7.01
N ALA A 8 -21.12 -10.00 -8.13
CA ALA A 8 -20.29 -10.68 -9.13
C ALA A 8 -18.94 -11.13 -8.54
N MET A 9 -18.28 -10.26 -7.77
CA MET A 9 -17.02 -10.59 -7.07
C MET A 9 -17.19 -11.75 -6.10
N ARG A 10 -18.28 -11.77 -5.31
CA ARG A 10 -18.58 -12.88 -4.39
C ARG A 10 -18.77 -14.19 -5.14
N LEU A 11 -19.62 -14.21 -6.16
CA LEU A 11 -19.86 -15.41 -6.98
C LEU A 11 -18.56 -15.96 -7.58
N MET A 12 -17.70 -15.08 -8.11
CA MET A 12 -16.43 -15.50 -8.68
C MET A 12 -15.45 -16.02 -7.62
N SER A 13 -15.40 -15.38 -6.46
CA SER A 13 -14.55 -15.81 -5.34
C SER A 13 -14.99 -17.18 -4.83
N ASP A 14 -16.30 -17.40 -4.67
CA ASP A 14 -16.87 -18.68 -4.26
C ASP A 14 -16.56 -19.78 -5.28
N PHE A 15 -16.69 -19.47 -6.58
CA PHE A 15 -16.35 -20.40 -7.65
C PHE A 15 -14.88 -20.83 -7.59
N LEU A 16 -13.95 -19.88 -7.47
CA LEU A 16 -12.51 -20.16 -7.40
C LEU A 16 -12.14 -20.90 -6.11
N GLY A 17 -12.78 -20.56 -4.99
CA GLY A 17 -12.60 -21.26 -3.72
C GLY A 17 -13.03 -22.73 -3.79
N ALA A 18 -14.13 -23.01 -4.51
CA ALA A 18 -14.60 -24.38 -4.75
C ALA A 18 -13.74 -25.16 -5.78
N HIS A 19 -13.03 -24.46 -6.67
CA HIS A 19 -12.24 -25.07 -7.74
C HIS A 19 -10.78 -24.57 -7.74
N PRO A 20 -9.96 -24.97 -6.74
CA PRO A 20 -8.60 -24.46 -6.57
C PRO A 20 -7.65 -24.82 -7.73
N HIS A 21 -7.99 -25.83 -8.54
CA HIS A 21 -7.21 -26.26 -9.69
C HIS A 21 -7.68 -25.67 -11.03
N PHE A 22 -8.65 -24.75 -11.00
CA PHE A 22 -9.12 -24.09 -12.21
C PHE A 22 -8.00 -23.22 -12.81
N GLN A 23 -7.59 -23.55 -14.03
CA GLN A 23 -6.51 -22.86 -14.73
C GLN A 23 -7.00 -21.55 -15.35
N VAL A 24 -7.15 -20.53 -14.52
CA VAL A 24 -7.66 -19.19 -14.89
C VAL A 24 -6.95 -18.61 -16.13
N HIS A 25 -5.64 -18.85 -16.24
CA HIS A 25 -4.78 -18.33 -17.30
C HIS A 25 -4.95 -19.03 -18.66
N GLN A 26 -5.63 -20.18 -18.71
CA GLN A 26 -5.87 -20.95 -19.94
C GLN A 26 -7.27 -20.70 -20.52
N HIS A 27 -8.06 -19.84 -19.88
CA HIS A 27 -9.44 -19.61 -20.29
C HIS A 27 -9.50 -18.87 -21.65
N PRO A 28 -10.38 -19.24 -22.59
CA PRO A 28 -10.43 -18.61 -23.93
C PRO A 28 -10.70 -17.10 -23.91
N GLN A 29 -11.28 -16.60 -22.82
CA GLN A 29 -11.62 -15.18 -22.65
C GLN A 29 -10.57 -14.37 -21.87
N THR A 30 -9.37 -14.93 -21.63
CA THR A 30 -8.28 -14.15 -21.03
C THR A 30 -7.91 -12.97 -21.93
N PHE A 31 -7.58 -11.84 -21.31
CA PHE A 31 -6.96 -10.71 -21.98
C PHE A 31 -5.46 -10.70 -21.69
N GLN A 32 -4.71 -10.03 -22.58
CA GLN A 32 -3.27 -9.87 -22.43
C GLN A 32 -2.93 -8.53 -21.78
N ILE A 33 -1.99 -8.58 -20.83
CA ILE A 33 -1.40 -7.42 -20.18
C ILE A 33 0.06 -7.35 -20.59
N LYS A 34 0.46 -6.21 -21.15
CA LYS A 34 1.87 -5.96 -21.49
C LYS A 34 2.63 -5.54 -20.24
N ILE A 35 3.37 -6.48 -19.63
CA ILE A 35 4.24 -6.18 -18.50
C ILE A 35 5.56 -5.65 -19.03
N ARG A 36 6.08 -4.58 -18.40
CA ARG A 36 7.37 -4.02 -18.79
C ARG A 36 8.49 -4.91 -18.26
N SER A 37 9.45 -5.27 -19.12
CA SER A 37 10.57 -6.15 -18.76
C SER A 37 11.45 -5.62 -17.62
N HIS A 38 11.48 -4.31 -17.40
CA HIS A 38 12.23 -3.70 -16.29
C HIS A 38 11.47 -3.70 -14.95
N TRP A 39 10.23 -4.20 -14.89
CA TRP A 39 9.47 -4.33 -13.65
C TRP A 39 9.75 -5.68 -12.97
N SER A 40 11.01 -5.91 -12.60
CA SER A 40 11.43 -7.13 -11.89
C SER A 40 10.72 -7.35 -10.55
N TRP A 41 10.15 -6.30 -9.99
CA TRP A 41 9.39 -6.31 -8.74
C TRP A 41 7.89 -6.63 -8.92
N PHE A 42 7.36 -6.59 -10.15
CA PHE A 42 5.93 -6.76 -10.41
C PHE A 42 5.62 -8.21 -10.77
N TYR A 43 4.91 -8.92 -9.90
CA TYR A 43 4.55 -10.32 -10.10
C TYR A 43 3.10 -10.45 -10.59
N LEU A 44 2.94 -10.67 -11.90
CA LEU A 44 1.65 -10.95 -12.55
C LEU A 44 1.91 -11.78 -13.82
N CYS A 45 1.03 -12.74 -14.14
CA CYS A 45 1.10 -13.39 -15.46
C CYS A 45 0.55 -12.46 -16.56
N GLU A 46 1.10 -12.51 -17.77
CA GLU A 46 0.62 -11.64 -18.86
C GLU A 46 -0.80 -12.00 -19.33
N GLN A 47 -1.20 -13.26 -19.21
CA GLN A 47 -2.56 -13.73 -19.50
C GLN A 47 -3.39 -13.72 -18.22
N GLN A 48 -4.43 -12.90 -18.21
CA GLN A 48 -5.34 -12.75 -17.07
C GLN A 48 -6.79 -12.91 -17.52
N LEU A 49 -7.59 -13.60 -16.72
CA LEU A 49 -9.05 -13.61 -16.88
C LEU A 49 -9.70 -12.52 -15.99
N LEU A 50 -9.04 -12.21 -14.87
CA LEU A 50 -9.54 -11.33 -13.81
C LEU A 50 -8.38 -10.50 -13.27
N LEU A 51 -8.69 -9.30 -12.78
CA LEU A 51 -7.75 -8.49 -12.02
C LEU A 51 -8.13 -8.52 -10.55
N PHE A 52 -7.22 -8.99 -9.72
CA PHE A 52 -7.36 -8.91 -8.27
C PHE A 52 -6.53 -7.72 -7.78
N PHE A 53 -7.20 -6.79 -7.12
CA PHE A 53 -6.57 -5.64 -6.48
C PHE A 53 -6.67 -5.80 -4.97
N GLN A 54 -5.58 -5.49 -4.28
CA GLN A 54 -5.64 -5.29 -2.84
C GLN A 54 -6.28 -3.94 -2.53
N ASP A 55 -6.98 -3.86 -1.40
CA ASP A 55 -7.52 -2.60 -0.89
C ASP A 55 -6.37 -1.63 -0.62
N SER A 56 -6.40 -0.47 -1.29
CA SER A 56 -5.39 0.58 -1.17
C SER A 56 -5.30 1.13 0.26
N THR A 57 -6.44 1.23 0.96
CA THR A 57 -6.50 1.67 2.37
C THR A 57 -5.67 0.72 3.22
N HIS A 58 -5.92 -0.58 3.07
CA HIS A 58 -5.24 -1.61 3.84
C HIS A 58 -3.75 -1.72 3.47
N LEU A 59 -3.39 -1.54 2.19
CA LEU A 59 -2.01 -1.47 1.74
C LEU A 59 -1.26 -0.34 2.43
N VAL A 60 -1.80 0.88 2.39
CA VAL A 60 -1.16 2.06 2.99
C VAL A 60 -1.06 1.89 4.51
N THR A 61 -2.09 1.38 5.18
CA THR A 61 -2.05 1.12 6.62
C THR A 61 -1.01 0.05 6.98
N LYS A 62 -0.84 -0.99 6.16
CA LYS A 62 0.24 -1.97 6.34
C LYS A 62 1.63 -1.34 6.22
N TRP A 63 1.81 -0.43 5.25
CA TRP A 63 3.08 0.27 5.06
C TRP A 63 3.40 1.17 6.25
N ARG A 64 2.42 1.96 6.72
CA ARG A 64 2.56 2.75 7.97
C ARG A 64 2.92 1.85 9.14
N ASN A 65 2.19 0.76 9.36
CA ASN A 65 2.45 -0.15 10.48
C ASN A 65 3.84 -0.81 10.38
N ARG A 66 4.35 -1.05 9.16
CA ARG A 66 5.71 -1.54 8.94
C ARG A 66 6.75 -0.47 9.28
N LEU A 67 6.55 0.76 8.81
CA LEU A 67 7.39 1.91 9.12
C LEU A 67 7.50 2.17 10.63
N LEU A 68 6.38 2.04 11.35
CA LEU A 68 6.31 2.24 12.80
C LEU A 68 6.68 0.98 13.61
N SER A 69 7.05 -0.11 12.96
CA SER A 69 7.33 -1.38 13.65
C SER A 69 8.72 -1.37 14.27
N THR A 70 8.81 -1.80 15.52
CA THR A 70 10.10 -2.03 16.20
C THR A 70 10.75 -3.36 15.83
N THR A 71 10.01 -4.27 15.19
CA THR A 71 10.45 -5.64 14.89
C THR A 71 10.75 -5.88 13.41
N ALA A 72 10.41 -4.93 12.56
CA ALA A 72 10.21 -5.19 11.16
C ALA A 72 10.67 -4.01 10.31
N GLU A 73 11.69 -4.25 9.49
CA GLU A 73 12.27 -3.21 8.65
C GLU A 73 11.39 -2.93 7.42
N LEU A 74 11.30 -1.66 7.05
CA LEU A 74 10.73 -1.21 5.79
C LEU A 74 11.87 -0.83 4.84
N CYS A 75 12.05 -1.62 3.78
CA CYS A 75 13.08 -1.37 2.78
C CYS A 75 12.43 -1.01 1.44
N LEU A 76 12.95 0.02 0.77
CA LEU A 76 12.63 0.36 -0.62
C LEU A 76 13.89 0.18 -1.47
N GLY A 77 13.94 -0.92 -2.22
CA GLY A 77 15.17 -1.33 -2.91
C GLY A 77 16.29 -1.60 -1.91
N ASN A 78 17.40 -0.88 -2.04
CA ASN A 78 18.56 -1.00 -1.14
C ASN A 78 18.54 0.01 0.03
N GLN A 79 17.47 0.81 0.15
CA GLN A 79 17.36 1.82 1.19
C GLN A 79 16.48 1.31 2.33
N SER A 80 16.92 1.51 3.58
CA SER A 80 16.12 1.23 4.77
C SER A 80 15.48 2.51 5.28
N ILE A 81 14.19 2.45 5.60
CA ILE A 81 13.41 3.60 6.09
C ILE A 81 13.17 3.39 7.58
N SER A 82 13.63 4.37 8.37
CA SER A 82 13.42 4.43 9.81
C SER A 82 12.34 5.44 10.20
N ILE A 83 11.64 5.17 11.29
CA ILE A 83 10.76 6.13 11.98
C ILE A 83 11.52 7.37 12.46
N ASN A 84 12.84 7.28 12.66
CA ASN A 84 13.65 8.42 13.12
C ASN A 84 13.53 9.63 12.18
N HIS A 85 13.41 9.40 10.87
CA HIS A 85 13.19 10.49 9.92
C HIS A 85 11.89 11.29 10.22
N LEU A 86 10.85 10.63 10.74
CA LEU A 86 9.61 11.28 11.14
C LEU A 86 9.75 11.99 12.48
N HIS A 87 10.52 11.42 13.41
CA HIS A 87 10.85 12.09 14.67
C HIS A 87 11.61 13.39 14.41
N ASP A 88 12.59 13.37 13.50
CA ASP A 88 13.37 14.54 13.13
C ASP A 88 12.47 15.65 12.55
N ILE A 89 11.49 15.30 11.71
CA ILE A 89 10.52 16.29 11.18
C ILE A 89 9.66 16.89 12.31
N ILE A 90 9.11 16.05 13.21
CA ILE A 90 8.20 16.49 14.27
C ILE A 90 8.90 17.33 15.34
N GLU A 91 10.18 17.06 15.61
CA GLU A 91 10.93 17.67 16.71
C GLU A 91 11.86 18.80 16.27
N ASN A 92 12.09 18.98 14.97
CA ASN A 92 12.94 20.05 14.47
C ASN A 92 12.19 21.39 14.36
N ASP A 93 12.69 22.38 15.12
CA ASP A 93 12.15 23.74 15.17
C ASP A 93 12.26 24.53 13.86
N THR A 94 13.02 24.04 12.86
CA THR A 94 13.05 24.65 11.52
C THR A 94 11.76 24.40 10.73
N TYR A 95 10.95 23.42 11.12
CA TYR A 95 9.70 23.08 10.47
C TYR A 95 8.52 23.64 11.26
N SER A 96 7.66 24.41 10.60
CA SER A 96 6.44 24.93 11.21
C SER A 96 5.40 23.82 11.27
N LYS A 97 4.89 23.53 12.48
CA LYS A 97 3.78 22.58 12.69
C LYS A 97 2.49 22.97 11.97
N LEU A 98 2.36 24.23 11.56
CA LEU A 98 1.25 24.71 10.74
C LEU A 98 1.38 24.26 9.28
N ASP A 99 2.58 23.93 8.84
CA ASP A 99 2.88 23.60 7.46
C ASP A 99 2.79 22.07 7.21
N ASP A 100 3.25 21.24 8.16
CA ASP A 100 3.23 19.77 8.01
C ASP A 100 2.03 19.07 8.67
N GLY A 101 1.42 19.67 9.70
CA GLY A 101 0.31 19.09 10.46
C GLY A 101 0.60 17.74 11.13
N LEU A 102 1.86 17.31 11.21
CA LEU A 102 2.28 16.00 11.69
C LEU A 102 2.52 16.04 13.21
N THR A 103 1.94 15.08 13.93
CA THR A 103 2.00 15.06 15.39
C THR A 103 2.49 13.73 15.94
N LYS A 104 2.94 13.71 17.21
CA LYS A 104 3.38 12.48 17.89
C LYS A 104 2.30 11.39 17.92
N SER A 105 1.02 11.75 17.92
CA SER A 105 -0.07 10.77 17.84
C SER A 105 -0.16 10.09 16.47
N ASP A 106 0.25 10.77 15.38
CA ASP A 106 0.18 10.23 14.02
C ASP A 106 1.18 9.08 13.81
N ILE A 107 2.28 9.09 14.56
CA ILE A 107 3.32 8.04 14.56
C ILE A 107 3.17 7.03 15.71
N ASN A 108 2.03 7.01 16.40
CA ASN A 108 1.80 6.05 17.48
C ASN A 108 1.55 4.63 16.93
N PRO A 109 2.43 3.63 17.21
CA PRO A 109 2.30 2.27 16.67
C PRO A 109 1.14 1.47 17.27
N LYS A 110 0.54 1.94 18.37
CA LYS A 110 -0.64 1.28 18.98
C LYS A 110 -1.90 1.45 18.13
N ASP A 111 -1.99 2.55 17.39
CA ASP A 111 -3.16 2.88 16.58
C ASP A 111 -3.03 2.32 15.16
N ARG A 112 -3.18 1.00 15.01
CA ARG A 112 -2.89 0.27 13.77
C ARG A 112 -3.90 0.47 12.64
N GLN A 113 -5.04 1.11 12.89
CA GLN A 113 -6.12 1.31 11.92
C GLN A 113 -6.29 2.76 11.49
N ASN A 114 -5.42 3.65 11.97
CA ASN A 114 -5.51 5.07 11.70
C ASN A 114 -5.04 5.41 10.28
N PHE A 115 -6.02 5.44 9.38
CA PHE A 115 -5.82 5.82 7.99
C PHE A 115 -5.61 7.33 7.83
N SER A 116 -6.17 8.18 8.69
CA SER A 116 -5.97 9.63 8.58
C SER A 116 -4.50 10.02 8.82
N SER A 117 -3.83 9.37 9.78
CA SER A 117 -2.38 9.54 9.97
C SER A 117 -1.58 9.04 8.77
N CYS A 118 -2.07 8.02 8.05
CA CYS A 118 -1.43 7.60 6.81
C CYS A 118 -1.46 8.72 5.76
N LEU A 119 -2.61 9.38 5.58
CA LEU A 119 -2.75 10.47 4.61
C LEU A 119 -1.80 11.62 4.90
N LYS A 120 -1.64 11.99 6.18
CA LYS A 120 -0.67 13.00 6.61
C LYS A 120 0.76 12.58 6.28
N LEU A 121 1.15 11.35 6.65
CA LEU A 121 2.50 10.81 6.40
C LEU A 121 2.86 10.73 4.91
N THR A 122 1.86 10.60 4.04
CA THR A 122 2.03 10.59 2.58
C THR A 122 1.77 11.94 1.93
N SER A 123 1.56 13.02 2.70
CA SER A 123 1.29 14.34 2.14
C SER A 123 2.52 14.88 1.42
N ASN A 124 2.30 15.56 0.29
CA ASN A 124 3.37 16.25 -0.43
C ASN A 124 3.98 17.39 0.39
N ASP A 125 3.25 17.92 1.37
CA ASP A 125 3.75 19.00 2.23
C ASP A 125 4.95 18.53 3.07
N LEU A 126 5.05 17.23 3.38
CA LEU A 126 6.21 16.64 4.06
C LEU A 126 7.44 16.52 3.13
N MET A 127 7.24 16.43 1.82
CA MET A 127 8.31 16.22 0.83
C MET A 127 9.17 17.46 0.62
N ILE A 128 8.65 18.65 0.94
CA ILE A 128 9.36 19.93 0.81
C ILE A 128 10.57 19.99 1.76
N TYR A 129 10.55 19.18 2.82
CA TYR A 129 11.56 19.17 3.88
C TYR A 129 12.59 18.05 3.75
N SER A 130 12.38 17.09 2.84
CA SER A 130 13.21 15.89 2.68
C SER A 130 14.12 15.94 1.44
N THR A 131 14.56 17.14 1.03
CA THR A 131 15.56 17.28 -0.04
C THR A 131 16.94 16.85 0.48
N PHE A 132 17.29 15.59 0.20
CA PHE A 132 18.67 15.11 0.13
C PHE A 132 19.16 15.17 -1.32
#